data_AF-A0AA49G7A8-F1
#
_entry.id   AF-A0AA49G7A8-F1
#
_cell.length_a   1.000
_cell.length_b   1.000
_cell.length_c   1.000
_cell.angle_alpha   90.00
_cell.angle_beta   90.00
_cell.angle_gamma   90.00
#
_symmetry.space_group_name_H-M   'P 1'
#
loop_
_entity.id
_entity.type
_entity.pdbx_description
1 polymer ?
#
loop_
_entity_poly.entity_id
_entity_poly.type
_entity_poly.pdbx_seq_one_letter_code
_entity_poly.pdbx_strand_id
1 'polypeptide(L)'
;MSPSTKSLLSVFCKYVYYAGAGDFLCDGVKESKIYRIYTLVSFSVYFIMILLENLAAFFGDFPEVEGKSAVMFSAIHDIILIKMFIVFYYKSSIIQLNNEMASVMSDIEEERVMKRQQNKVLWGIGLYVITVYLSLISYGIESLRKVIVEGTPFYTVVTYFPSYYDHSFTASTCRVFFYMTWLYKMLPMIAADCMPIIHLIVMAYKFVTLCNYYDRIRRNFYNNLKIMNNQSATRTLKLQCLRGILLHQKLMFLVEEIHRIFGIIMSLQVCESSAVAVLLLLRLALSPHMNLTNAFMTYTFVGSLFFLLALNLWNAGEITYQASLLSNAMFYCGWHVCEMVEPTHNDIRCIVLVGCAQAQKPLILKAFGIQDLSYSTFVSV
;
A
#
# COMPACT_ATOMS: atom_id res chain seq x y z
N MET A 1 -5.18 12.18 21.23
CA MET A 1 -6.08 11.05 20.87
C MET A 1 -5.36 9.76 21.23
N SER A 2 -6.04 8.77 21.81
CA SER A 2 -5.41 7.46 22.03
C SER A 2 -5.12 6.80 20.67
N PRO A 3 -4.00 6.07 20.53
CA PRO A 3 -3.66 5.40 19.29
C PRO A 3 -4.62 4.22 19.08
N SER A 4 -5.37 4.25 17.97
CA SER A 4 -6.29 3.18 17.57
C SER A 4 -6.25 2.99 16.06
N THR A 5 -6.64 1.81 15.59
CA THR A 5 -6.77 1.53 14.16
C THR A 5 -7.74 2.52 13.48
N LYS A 6 -8.87 2.83 14.14
CA LYS A 6 -9.86 3.80 13.64
C LYS A 6 -9.26 5.19 13.45
N SER A 7 -8.48 5.66 14.42
CA SER A 7 -7.82 6.98 14.36
C SER A 7 -6.84 7.04 13.19
N LEU A 8 -6.04 5.99 12.99
CA LEU A 8 -5.08 5.90 11.90
C LEU A 8 -5.76 5.95 10.53
N LEU A 9 -6.77 5.11 10.31
CA LEU A 9 -7.52 5.07 9.05
C LEU A 9 -8.21 6.40 8.77
N SER A 10 -8.80 7.03 9.79
CA SER A 10 -9.45 8.35 9.64
C SER A 10 -8.47 9.46 9.23
N VAL A 11 -7.28 9.51 9.85
CA VAL A 11 -6.23 10.48 9.49
C VAL A 11 -5.79 10.28 8.04
N PHE A 12 -5.59 9.03 7.62
CA PHE A 12 -5.20 8.75 6.24
C PHE A 12 -6.32 9.08 5.23
N CYS A 13 -7.57 8.72 5.52
CA CYS A 13 -8.69 9.05 4.64
C CYS A 13 -8.87 10.57 4.49
N LYS A 14 -8.59 11.35 5.54
CA LYS A 14 -8.54 12.82 5.44
C LYS A 14 -7.44 13.29 4.49
N TYR A 15 -6.25 12.69 4.56
CA TYR A 15 -5.17 13.00 3.62
C TYR A 15 -5.57 12.68 2.18
N VAL A 16 -6.17 11.51 1.92
CA VAL A 16 -6.66 11.11 0.59
C VAL A 16 -7.73 12.07 0.07
N TYR A 17 -8.63 12.52 0.96
CA TYR A 17 -9.64 13.52 0.63
C TYR A 17 -8.99 14.84 0.20
N TYR A 18 -8.00 15.35 0.96
CA TYR A 18 -7.28 16.58 0.58
C TYR A 18 -6.41 16.42 -0.67
N ALA A 19 -5.89 15.21 -0.93
CA ALA A 19 -5.17 14.89 -2.16
C ALA A 19 -6.08 14.88 -3.39
N GLY A 20 -7.41 14.91 -3.21
CA GLY A 20 -8.38 14.95 -4.31
C GLY A 20 -8.78 13.56 -4.83
N ALA A 21 -8.41 12.49 -4.14
CA ALA A 21 -8.74 11.11 -4.55
C ALA A 21 -10.14 10.65 -4.08
N GLY A 22 -10.90 11.51 -3.38
CA GLY A 22 -12.25 11.23 -2.91
C GLY A 22 -12.34 10.94 -1.40
N ASP A 23 -13.57 10.93 -0.89
CA ASP A 23 -13.84 10.60 0.51
C ASP A 23 -13.92 9.07 0.74
N PHE A 24 -13.05 8.54 1.60
CA PHE A 24 -13.05 7.14 2.05
C PHE A 24 -13.25 7.01 3.57
N LEU A 25 -13.68 8.10 4.24
CA LEU A 25 -13.90 8.14 5.68
C LEU A 25 -14.96 7.11 6.13
N CYS A 26 -14.69 6.51 7.29
CA CYS A 26 -15.56 5.56 7.97
C CYS A 26 -17.01 6.05 8.15
N ASP A 27 -17.20 7.35 8.33
CA ASP A 27 -18.50 7.95 8.65
C ASP A 27 -19.25 8.49 7.41
N GLY A 28 -18.72 8.26 6.19
CA GLY A 28 -19.43 8.48 4.92
C GLY A 28 -19.98 9.90 4.73
N VAL A 29 -19.12 10.92 4.75
CA VAL A 29 -19.59 12.30 4.55
C VAL A 29 -19.97 12.50 3.09
N LYS A 30 -21.15 13.09 2.84
CA LYS A 30 -21.52 13.49 1.48
C LYS A 30 -20.59 14.60 1.02
N GLU A 31 -19.76 14.30 0.03
CA GLU A 31 -18.89 15.26 -0.63
C GLU A 31 -19.66 16.51 -1.06
N SER A 32 -19.08 17.68 -0.77
CA SER A 32 -19.67 18.95 -1.20
C SER A 32 -19.70 19.06 -2.73
N LYS A 33 -20.68 19.81 -3.27
CA LYS A 33 -20.74 20.06 -4.72
C LYS A 33 -19.46 20.71 -5.25
N ILE A 34 -18.84 21.57 -4.45
CA ILE A 34 -17.57 22.25 -4.79
C ILE A 34 -16.43 21.24 -4.91
N TYR A 35 -16.33 20.31 -3.97
CA TYR A 35 -15.30 19.26 -4.01
C TYR A 35 -15.47 18.34 -5.22
N ARG A 36 -16.70 17.99 -5.58
CA ARG A 36 -16.96 17.19 -6.79
C ARG A 36 -16.54 17.90 -8.09
N ILE A 37 -16.83 19.20 -8.20
CA ILE A 37 -16.38 19.99 -9.34
C ILE A 37 -14.85 20.04 -9.37
N TYR A 38 -14.22 20.28 -8.22
CA TYR A 38 -12.77 20.26 -8.08
C TYR A 38 -12.15 18.95 -8.56
N THR A 39 -12.60 17.81 -8.01
CA THR A 39 -12.09 16.49 -8.39
C THR A 39 -12.32 16.20 -9.87
N LEU A 40 -13.49 16.56 -10.42
CA LEU A 40 -13.79 16.38 -11.83
C LEU A 40 -12.84 17.19 -12.72
N VAL A 41 -12.60 18.46 -12.39
CA VAL A 41 -11.70 19.34 -13.13
C VAL A 41 -10.27 18.82 -13.04
N SER A 42 -9.76 18.52 -11.85
CA SER A 42 -8.41 17.97 -11.66
C SER A 42 -8.22 16.67 -12.43
N PHE A 43 -9.17 15.73 -12.35
CA PHE A 43 -9.08 14.46 -13.05
C PHE A 43 -9.13 14.64 -14.57
N SER A 44 -9.94 15.58 -15.07
CA SER A 44 -9.99 15.93 -16.50
C SER A 44 -8.66 16.50 -16.99
N VAL A 45 -8.03 17.39 -16.20
CA VAL A 45 -6.70 17.93 -16.51
C VAL A 45 -5.65 16.83 -16.55
N TYR A 46 -5.67 15.90 -15.60
CA TYR A 46 -4.74 14.76 -15.59
C TYR A 46 -4.94 13.84 -16.79
N PHE A 47 -6.19 13.54 -17.13
CA PHE A 47 -6.52 12.73 -18.29
C PHE A 47 -6.03 13.36 -19.58
N ILE A 48 -6.26 14.66 -19.77
CA ILE A 48 -5.77 15.40 -20.94
C ILE A 48 -4.23 15.38 -21.00
N MET A 49 -3.56 15.57 -19.87
CA MET A 49 -2.09 15.53 -19.81
C MET A 49 -1.54 14.16 -20.22
N ILE A 50 -2.12 13.07 -19.72
CA ILE A 50 -1.72 11.70 -20.09
C ILE A 50 -2.00 11.43 -21.58
N LEU A 51 -3.14 11.91 -22.09
CA LEU A 51 -3.46 11.81 -23.51
C LEU A 51 -2.40 12.54 -24.36
N LEU A 52 -1.94 13.72 -23.92
CA LEU A 52 -0.86 14.44 -24.59
C LEU A 52 0.49 13.71 -24.50
N GLU A 53 0.79 13.02 -23.40
CA GLU A 53 1.98 12.16 -23.27
C GLU A 53 1.89 10.96 -24.22
N ASN A 54 0.73 10.33 -24.33
CA ASN A 54 0.50 9.20 -25.24
C ASN A 54 0.65 9.65 -26.70
N LEU A 55 0.09 10.80 -27.06
CA LEU A 55 0.30 11.40 -28.39
C LEU A 55 1.78 11.74 -28.63
N ALA A 56 2.51 12.16 -27.60
CA ALA A 56 3.96 12.39 -27.68
C ALA A 56 4.70 11.09 -27.99
N ALA A 57 4.35 10.00 -27.29
CA ALA A 57 4.99 8.70 -27.49
C ALA A 57 4.72 8.09 -28.88
N PHE A 58 3.53 8.30 -29.46
CA PHE A 58 3.16 7.74 -30.76
C PHE A 58 3.54 8.62 -31.96
N PHE A 59 3.41 9.94 -31.83
CA PHE A 59 3.51 10.87 -32.96
C PHE A 59 4.51 12.00 -32.74
N GLY A 60 5.17 12.06 -31.58
CA GLY A 60 6.10 13.12 -31.26
C GLY A 60 7.42 12.99 -32.00
N ASP A 61 7.87 14.10 -32.56
CA ASP A 61 9.19 14.22 -33.17
C ASP A 61 10.16 14.74 -32.10
N PHE A 62 10.93 13.82 -31.51
CA PHE A 62 11.84 14.08 -30.40
C PHE A 62 13.22 13.49 -30.67
N PRO A 63 14.29 14.08 -30.09
CA PRO A 63 15.58 13.42 -30.06
C PRO A 63 15.49 12.08 -29.31
N GLU A 64 16.40 11.14 -29.60
CA GLU A 64 16.29 9.74 -29.13
C GLU A 64 16.12 9.58 -27.61
N VAL A 65 16.74 10.46 -26.82
CA VAL A 65 16.70 10.38 -25.34
C VAL A 65 15.33 10.80 -24.81
N GLU A 66 14.78 11.87 -25.35
CA GLU A 66 13.47 12.43 -25.00
C GLU A 66 12.34 11.53 -25.53
N GLY A 67 12.50 10.97 -26.73
CA GLY A 67 11.56 9.98 -27.28
C GLY A 67 11.45 8.71 -26.43
N LYS A 68 12.59 8.15 -25.99
CA LYS A 68 12.61 7.01 -25.04
C LYS A 68 11.96 7.36 -23.70
N SER A 69 12.16 8.60 -23.22
CA SER A 69 11.55 9.08 -21.98
C SER A 69 10.04 9.27 -22.13
N ALA A 70 9.56 9.74 -23.29
CA ALA A 70 8.14 9.90 -23.59
C ALA A 70 7.38 8.56 -23.52
N VAL A 71 7.95 7.51 -24.14
CA VAL A 71 7.37 6.15 -24.11
C VAL A 71 7.30 5.62 -22.67
N MET A 72 8.36 5.82 -21.88
CA MET A 72 8.39 5.40 -20.48
C MET A 72 7.30 6.10 -19.66
N PHE A 73 7.19 7.43 -19.75
CA PHE A 73 6.21 8.18 -18.97
C PHE A 73 4.78 7.88 -19.39
N SER A 74 4.52 7.74 -20.68
CA SER A 74 3.22 7.31 -21.22
C SER A 74 2.78 5.98 -20.59
N ALA A 75 3.62 4.95 -20.66
CA ALA A 75 3.29 3.64 -20.10
C ALA A 75 3.07 3.65 -18.57
N ILE A 76 3.92 4.35 -17.82
CA ILE A 76 3.82 4.43 -16.35
C ILE A 76 2.56 5.19 -15.93
N HIS A 77 2.31 6.34 -16.54
CA HIS A 77 1.17 7.17 -16.17
C HIS A 77 -0.18 6.56 -16.57
N ASP A 78 -0.23 5.76 -17.63
CA ASP A 78 -1.41 4.95 -17.98
C ASP A 78 -1.70 3.90 -16.90
N ILE A 79 -0.67 3.19 -16.41
CA ILE A 79 -0.83 2.23 -15.30
C ILE A 79 -1.39 2.93 -14.05
N ILE A 80 -0.87 4.11 -13.74
CA ILE A 80 -1.31 4.89 -12.56
C ILE A 80 -2.75 5.37 -12.73
N LEU A 81 -3.12 5.81 -13.93
CA LEU A 81 -4.50 6.19 -14.24
C LEU A 81 -5.45 5.00 -14.00
N ILE A 82 -5.06 3.78 -14.43
CA ILE A 82 -5.82 2.56 -14.16
C ILE A 82 -5.94 2.31 -12.65
N LYS A 83 -4.87 2.45 -11.87
CA LYS A 83 -4.93 2.31 -10.39
C LYS A 83 -5.93 3.29 -9.78
N MET A 84 -5.88 4.56 -10.19
CA MET A 84 -6.81 5.59 -9.71
C MET A 84 -8.27 5.22 -10.04
N PHE A 85 -8.55 4.77 -11.27
CA PHE A 85 -9.89 4.30 -11.64
C PHE A 85 -10.36 3.12 -10.79
N ILE A 86 -9.49 2.15 -10.49
CA ILE A 86 -9.82 1.00 -9.64
C ILE A 86 -10.17 1.45 -8.21
N VAL A 87 -9.40 2.39 -7.64
CA VAL A 87 -9.69 2.96 -6.32
C VAL A 87 -11.06 3.64 -6.30
N PHE A 88 -11.40 4.41 -7.34
CA PHE A 88 -12.73 5.03 -7.47
C PHE A 88 -13.83 3.98 -7.65
N TYR A 89 -13.60 2.95 -8.45
CA TYR A 89 -14.56 1.87 -8.70
C TYR A 89 -14.91 1.11 -7.41
N TYR A 90 -13.92 0.79 -6.58
CA TYR A 90 -14.11 0.07 -5.32
C TYR A 90 -14.39 0.97 -4.11
N LYS A 91 -14.67 2.27 -4.30
CA LYS A 91 -14.86 3.24 -3.20
C LYS A 91 -15.80 2.75 -2.09
N SER A 92 -16.98 2.22 -2.46
CA SER A 92 -17.94 1.72 -1.47
C SER A 92 -17.41 0.52 -0.68
N SER A 93 -16.70 -0.39 -1.34
CA SER A 93 -16.09 -1.56 -0.69
C SER A 93 -14.92 -1.14 0.22
N ILE A 94 -14.14 -0.13 -0.17
CA ILE A 94 -13.05 0.41 0.66
C ILE A 94 -13.61 1.04 1.94
N ILE A 95 -14.71 1.80 1.86
CA ILE A 95 -15.36 2.38 3.05
C ILE A 95 -15.85 1.27 3.99
N GLN A 96 -16.48 0.23 3.46
CA GLN A 96 -16.93 -0.91 4.25
C GLN A 96 -15.75 -1.63 4.90
N LEU A 97 -14.68 -1.89 4.14
CA LEU A 97 -13.46 -2.53 4.63
C LEU A 97 -12.81 -1.71 5.76
N ASN A 98 -12.73 -0.39 5.61
CA ASN A 98 -12.22 0.52 6.65
C ASN A 98 -13.03 0.41 7.94
N ASN A 99 -14.36 0.34 7.84
CA ASN A 99 -15.26 0.20 8.99
C ASN A 99 -15.10 -1.14 9.69
N GLU A 100 -15.03 -2.23 8.93
CA GLU A 100 -14.81 -3.55 9.49
C GLU A 100 -13.42 -3.65 10.16
N MET A 101 -12.35 -3.19 9.51
CA MET A 101 -11.00 -3.20 10.08
C MET A 101 -10.87 -2.31 11.33
N ALA A 102 -11.61 -1.21 11.39
CA ALA A 102 -11.67 -0.35 12.56
C ALA A 102 -12.40 -1.00 13.75
N SER A 103 -13.45 -1.80 13.48
CA SER A 103 -14.29 -2.42 14.52
C SER A 103 -13.73 -3.75 15.03
N VAL A 104 -13.14 -4.56 14.14
CA VAL A 104 -12.63 -5.89 14.49
C VAL A 104 -11.50 -5.77 15.51
N MET A 105 -11.64 -6.50 16.62
CA MET A 105 -10.66 -6.57 17.71
C MET A 105 -10.42 -5.25 18.48
N SER A 106 -11.27 -4.23 18.30
CA SER A 106 -11.09 -2.92 18.96
C SER A 106 -11.04 -3.01 20.49
N ASP A 107 -11.67 -4.02 21.09
CA ASP A 107 -11.71 -4.23 22.54
C ASP A 107 -10.46 -4.93 23.10
N ILE A 108 -9.61 -5.49 22.25
CA ILE A 108 -8.37 -6.19 22.64
C ILE A 108 -7.10 -5.52 22.11
N GLU A 109 -7.22 -4.38 21.42
CA GLU A 109 -6.09 -3.59 20.93
C GLU A 109 -5.22 -3.07 22.10
N GLU A 110 -3.92 -3.33 22.02
CA GLU A 110 -2.95 -2.84 23.00
C GLU A 110 -2.31 -1.53 22.50
N GLU A 111 -2.24 -0.52 23.38
CA GLU A 111 -1.71 0.81 23.02
C GLU A 111 -0.30 0.75 22.43
N ARG A 112 0.55 -0.14 22.96
CA ARG A 112 1.94 -0.33 22.49
C ARG A 112 1.98 -0.85 21.05
N VAL A 113 1.10 -1.79 20.71
CA VAL A 113 0.98 -2.37 19.36
C VAL A 113 0.44 -1.32 18.40
N MET A 114 -0.57 -0.55 18.81
CA MET A 114 -1.15 0.53 18.01
C MET A 114 -0.15 1.65 17.74
N LYS A 115 0.68 2.05 18.72
CA LYS A 115 1.77 3.02 18.47
C LYS A 115 2.78 2.51 17.45
N ARG A 116 3.17 1.24 17.54
CA ARG A 116 4.11 0.63 16.59
C ARG A 116 3.53 0.56 15.17
N GLN A 117 2.24 0.25 15.05
CA GLN A 117 1.49 0.30 13.79
C GLN A 117 1.48 1.71 13.19
N GLN A 118 1.12 2.72 13.99
CA GLN A 118 1.12 4.12 13.54
C GLN A 118 2.50 4.58 13.10
N ASN A 119 3.55 4.24 13.87
CA ASN A 119 4.92 4.59 13.51
C ASN A 119 5.36 3.91 12.21
N LYS A 120 5.02 2.63 12.00
CA LYS A 120 5.35 1.90 10.75
C LYS A 120 4.68 2.55 9.55
N VAL A 121 3.40 2.95 9.67
CA VAL A 121 2.68 3.66 8.61
C VAL A 121 3.28 5.05 8.36
N LEU A 122 3.50 5.83 9.42
CA LEU A 122 4.01 7.20 9.30
C LEU A 122 5.40 7.23 8.66
N TRP A 123 6.33 6.39 9.13
CA TRP A 123 7.68 6.33 8.56
C TRP A 123 7.68 5.72 7.16
N GLY A 124 6.92 4.65 6.92
CA GLY A 124 6.85 4.02 5.61
C GLY A 124 6.33 4.97 4.54
N ILE A 125 5.17 5.59 4.79
CA ILE A 125 4.56 6.54 3.84
C ILE A 125 5.37 7.83 3.78
N GLY A 126 5.82 8.36 4.91
CA GLY A 126 6.61 9.59 4.96
C GLY A 126 7.89 9.47 4.14
N LEU A 127 8.64 8.37 4.28
CA LEU A 127 9.82 8.11 3.47
C LEU A 127 9.50 7.97 1.98
N TYR A 128 8.40 7.30 1.63
CA TYR A 128 7.97 7.17 0.23
C TYR A 128 7.62 8.53 -0.38
N VAL A 129 6.86 9.36 0.33
CA VAL A 129 6.54 10.72 -0.11
C VAL A 129 7.81 11.54 -0.32
N ILE A 130 8.75 11.48 0.62
CA ILE A 130 10.03 12.19 0.53
C ILE A 130 10.81 11.75 -0.70
N THR A 131 10.93 10.43 -0.96
CA THR A 131 11.69 9.93 -2.11
C THR A 131 11.05 10.31 -3.44
N VAL A 132 9.72 10.27 -3.54
CA VAL A 132 9.00 10.71 -4.74
C VAL A 132 9.23 12.20 -4.99
N TYR A 133 8.99 13.08 -4.02
CA TYR A 133 9.19 14.53 -4.23
C TYR A 133 10.65 14.90 -4.46
N LEU A 134 11.60 14.20 -3.83
CA LEU A 134 13.03 14.38 -4.12
C LEU A 134 13.35 14.05 -5.58
N SER A 135 12.76 12.99 -6.13
CA SER A 135 12.92 12.64 -7.54
C SER A 135 12.35 13.73 -8.46
N LEU A 136 11.16 14.25 -8.15
CA LEU A 136 10.50 15.31 -8.94
C LEU A 136 11.32 16.61 -8.96
N ILE A 137 11.83 17.02 -7.80
CA ILE A 137 12.71 18.19 -7.69
C ILE A 137 13.99 17.96 -8.51
N SER A 138 14.54 16.74 -8.51
CA SER A 138 15.72 16.39 -9.31
C SER A 138 15.44 16.50 -10.82
N TYR A 139 14.25 16.09 -11.28
CA TYR A 139 13.79 16.32 -12.65
C TYR A 139 13.72 17.81 -12.99
N GLY A 140 13.17 18.63 -12.09
CA GLY A 140 13.11 20.08 -12.27
C GLY A 140 14.50 20.73 -12.35
N ILE A 141 15.43 20.33 -11.49
CA ILE A 141 16.81 20.87 -11.47
C ILE A 141 17.57 20.52 -12.75
N GLU A 142 17.52 19.28 -13.22
CA GLU A 142 18.22 18.93 -14.48
C GLU A 142 17.60 19.65 -15.67
N SER A 143 16.27 19.78 -15.72
CA SER A 143 15.61 20.51 -16.79
C SER A 143 16.04 21.99 -16.80
N LEU A 144 16.12 22.63 -15.63
CA LEU A 144 16.63 24.00 -15.51
C LEU A 144 18.10 24.10 -15.92
N ARG A 145 18.94 23.13 -15.55
CA ARG A 145 20.35 23.09 -15.96
C ARG A 145 20.49 23.00 -17.48
N LYS A 146 19.70 22.15 -18.14
CA LYS A 146 19.70 22.02 -19.61
C LYS A 146 19.30 23.33 -20.30
N VAL A 147 18.33 24.05 -19.76
CA VAL A 147 17.94 25.39 -20.26
C VAL A 147 19.11 26.37 -20.19
N ILE A 148 19.83 26.41 -19.06
CA ILE A 148 20.91 27.38 -18.84
C ILE A 148 22.16 27.03 -19.65
N VAL A 149 22.53 25.74 -19.73
CA VAL A 149 23.80 25.28 -20.30
C VAL A 149 23.68 24.99 -21.79
N GLU A 150 22.61 24.32 -22.21
CA GLU A 150 22.43 23.81 -23.58
C GLU A 150 21.50 24.71 -24.40
N GLY A 151 20.82 25.68 -23.77
CA GLY A 151 19.85 26.56 -24.43
C GLY A 151 18.58 25.82 -24.90
N THR A 152 18.35 24.60 -24.40
CA THR A 152 17.19 23.79 -24.75
C THR A 152 15.94 24.26 -23.99
N PRO A 153 14.72 24.01 -24.48
CA PRO A 153 13.51 24.40 -23.77
C PRO A 153 13.36 23.60 -22.46
N PHE A 154 12.68 24.19 -21.46
CA PHE A 154 12.41 23.51 -20.20
C PHE A 154 11.42 22.36 -20.41
N TYR A 155 11.86 21.11 -20.35
CA TYR A 155 10.98 19.94 -20.37
C TYR A 155 11.29 19.00 -19.19
N THR A 156 10.24 18.58 -18.49
CA THR A 156 10.29 17.58 -17.41
C THR A 156 9.35 16.43 -17.74
N VAL A 157 8.15 16.77 -18.22
CA VAL A 157 7.19 15.85 -18.83
C VAL A 157 7.18 16.06 -20.34
N VAL A 158 7.34 14.98 -21.10
CA VAL A 158 7.32 15.03 -22.57
C VAL A 158 5.88 14.90 -23.04
N THR A 159 5.33 16.00 -23.54
CA THR A 159 3.95 16.09 -24.05
C THR A 159 3.97 16.51 -25.52
N TYR A 160 2.92 16.13 -26.27
CA TYR A 160 2.82 16.45 -27.70
C TYR A 160 2.70 17.96 -27.96
N PHE A 161 2.07 18.68 -27.02
CA PHE A 161 1.92 20.13 -27.07
C PHE A 161 2.43 20.74 -25.75
N PRO A 162 3.26 21.80 -25.79
CA PRO A 162 3.80 22.49 -26.97
C PRO A 162 4.94 21.71 -27.65
N SER A 163 5.11 21.90 -28.96
CA SER A 163 6.15 21.23 -29.76
C SER A 163 7.56 21.40 -29.17
N TYR A 164 8.43 20.40 -29.31
CA TYR A 164 9.79 20.44 -28.78
C TYR A 164 10.57 21.66 -29.27
N TYR A 165 10.49 21.97 -30.56
CA TYR A 165 11.25 23.05 -31.19
C TYR A 165 10.63 24.45 -31.01
N ASP A 166 9.50 24.56 -30.30
CA ASP A 166 8.84 25.85 -30.08
C ASP A 166 9.46 26.61 -28.90
N HIS A 167 10.23 27.66 -29.20
CA HIS A 167 10.86 28.53 -28.21
C HIS A 167 10.01 29.75 -27.80
N SER A 168 8.73 29.80 -28.22
CA SER A 168 7.85 30.91 -27.85
C SER A 168 7.66 31.05 -26.33
N PHE A 169 7.38 32.27 -25.88
CA PHE A 169 7.06 32.55 -24.48
C PHE A 169 5.83 31.76 -24.01
N THR A 170 4.84 31.61 -24.88
CA THR A 170 3.63 30.82 -24.63
C THR A 170 3.96 29.35 -24.42
N ALA A 171 4.79 28.75 -25.29
CA ALA A 171 5.23 27.36 -25.12
C ALA A 171 5.98 27.16 -23.79
N SER A 172 6.87 28.08 -23.43
CA SER A 172 7.61 28.01 -22.16
C SER A 172 6.67 28.07 -20.94
N THR A 173 5.65 28.95 -20.99
CA THR A 173 4.64 29.06 -19.93
C THR A 173 3.80 27.78 -19.82
N CYS A 174 3.39 27.18 -20.95
CA CYS A 174 2.68 25.91 -20.97
C CYS A 174 3.51 24.76 -20.39
N ARG A 175 4.83 24.69 -20.67
CA ARG A 175 5.71 23.65 -20.10
C ARG A 175 5.82 23.76 -18.59
N VAL A 176 5.94 24.98 -18.05
CA VAL A 176 5.92 25.21 -16.60
C VAL A 176 4.58 24.81 -16.00
N PHE A 177 3.47 25.13 -16.67
CA PHE A 177 2.14 24.70 -16.24
C PHE A 177 1.99 23.17 -16.19
N PHE A 178 2.47 22.44 -17.20
CA PHE A 178 2.46 20.98 -17.19
C PHE A 178 3.33 20.40 -16.09
N TYR A 179 4.50 21.00 -15.82
CA TYR A 179 5.34 20.59 -14.69
C TYR A 179 4.63 20.79 -13.33
N MET A 180 3.98 21.94 -13.12
CA MET A 180 3.20 22.19 -11.89
C MET A 180 2.00 21.23 -11.78
N THR A 181 1.35 20.91 -12.90
CA THR A 181 0.28 19.92 -12.96
C THR A 181 0.79 18.53 -12.60
N TRP A 182 1.97 18.15 -13.08
CA TRP A 182 2.62 16.88 -12.77
C TRP A 182 2.98 16.78 -11.28
N LEU A 183 3.55 17.83 -10.69
CA LEU A 183 3.79 17.91 -9.25
C LEU A 183 2.50 17.72 -8.45
N TYR A 184 1.40 18.35 -8.88
CA TYR A 184 0.11 18.22 -8.20
C TYR A 184 -0.52 16.83 -8.37
N LYS A 185 -0.43 16.23 -9.57
CA LYS A 185 -0.90 14.86 -9.90
C LYS A 185 -0.29 13.78 -9.02
N MET A 186 0.92 14.01 -8.49
CA MET A 186 1.60 13.04 -7.62
C MET A 186 0.88 12.81 -6.29
N LEU A 187 0.11 13.78 -5.79
CA LEU A 187 -0.66 13.62 -4.55
C LEU A 187 -1.71 12.48 -4.62
N PRO A 188 -2.67 12.50 -5.57
CA PRO A 188 -3.66 11.42 -5.67
C PRO A 188 -3.05 10.09 -6.14
N MET A 189 -1.93 10.12 -6.88
CA MET A 189 -1.16 8.92 -7.23
C MET A 189 -0.60 8.25 -5.98
N ILE A 190 0.15 8.99 -5.15
CA ILE A 190 0.69 8.50 -3.87
C ILE A 190 -0.44 7.98 -2.98
N ALA A 191 -1.59 8.67 -2.95
CA ALA A 191 -2.74 8.22 -2.17
C ALA A 191 -3.28 6.86 -2.66
N ALA A 192 -3.38 6.65 -3.98
CA ALA A 192 -3.81 5.38 -4.56
C ALA A 192 -2.82 4.24 -4.26
N ASP A 193 -1.51 4.51 -4.32
CA ASP A 193 -0.47 3.53 -4.02
C ASP A 193 -0.35 3.21 -2.52
N CYS A 194 -0.58 4.20 -1.65
CA CYS A 194 -0.53 4.03 -0.19
C CYS A 194 -1.76 3.33 0.39
N MET A 195 -2.90 3.34 -0.31
CA MET A 195 -4.13 2.67 0.11
C MET A 195 -3.90 1.17 0.39
N PRO A 196 -3.43 0.35 -0.56
CA PRO A 196 -3.09 -1.05 -0.29
C PRO A 196 -2.10 -1.21 0.88
N ILE A 197 -1.04 -0.41 0.92
CA ILE A 197 0.05 -0.53 1.90
C ILE A 197 -0.47 -0.37 3.33
N ILE A 198 -1.34 0.60 3.57
CA ILE A 198 -1.92 0.82 4.91
C ILE A 198 -2.77 -0.37 5.33
N HIS A 199 -3.61 -0.87 4.42
CA HIS A 199 -4.46 -2.02 4.72
C HIS A 199 -3.61 -3.26 5.03
N LEU A 200 -2.52 -3.48 4.28
CA LEU A 200 -1.58 -4.56 4.56
C LEU A 200 -0.91 -4.41 5.93
N ILE A 201 -0.43 -3.20 6.26
CA ILE A 201 0.19 -2.93 7.57
C ILE A 201 -0.83 -3.14 8.70
N VAL A 202 -2.03 -2.58 8.59
CA VAL A 202 -3.08 -2.73 9.60
C VAL A 202 -3.38 -4.22 9.81
N MET A 203 -3.54 -5.00 8.73
CA MET A 203 -3.79 -6.43 8.84
C MET A 203 -2.65 -7.19 9.53
N ALA A 204 -1.39 -6.89 9.20
CA ALA A 204 -0.26 -7.51 9.88
C ALA A 204 -0.31 -7.27 11.41
N TYR A 205 -0.65 -6.04 11.83
CA TYR A 205 -0.79 -5.71 13.25
C TYR A 205 -2.05 -6.29 13.90
N LYS A 206 -3.13 -6.57 13.14
CA LYS A 206 -4.28 -7.33 13.64
C LYS A 206 -3.88 -8.78 13.94
N PHE A 207 -3.08 -9.43 13.09
CA PHE A 207 -2.53 -10.76 13.39
C PHE A 207 -1.62 -10.73 14.63
N VAL A 208 -0.73 -9.73 14.76
CA VAL A 208 0.09 -9.55 15.98
C VAL A 208 -0.79 -9.41 17.23
N THR A 209 -1.85 -8.62 17.16
CA THR A 209 -2.80 -8.43 18.27
C THR A 209 -3.48 -9.75 18.64
N LEU A 210 -3.80 -10.59 17.65
CA LEU A 210 -4.41 -11.89 17.89
C LEU A 210 -3.42 -12.89 18.52
N CYS A 211 -2.16 -12.87 18.10
CA CYS A 211 -1.10 -13.63 18.75
C CYS A 211 -0.92 -13.22 20.22
N ASN A 212 -0.88 -11.93 20.51
CA ASN A 212 -0.81 -11.40 21.88
C ASN A 212 -2.04 -11.77 22.71
N TYR A 213 -3.22 -11.82 22.09
CA TYR A 213 -4.44 -12.28 22.73
C TYR A 213 -4.32 -13.72 23.23
N TYR A 214 -3.80 -14.65 22.41
CA TYR A 214 -3.56 -16.03 22.83
C TYR A 214 -2.49 -16.16 23.92
N ASP A 215 -1.45 -15.33 23.89
CA ASP A 215 -0.46 -15.29 24.98
C ASP A 215 -1.07 -14.76 26.31
N ARG A 216 -1.99 -13.80 26.22
CA ARG A 216 -2.75 -13.31 27.38
C ARG A 216 -3.70 -14.37 27.93
N ILE A 217 -4.37 -15.11 27.05
CA ILE A 217 -5.20 -16.27 27.42
C ILE A 217 -4.35 -17.26 28.24
N ARG A 218 -3.17 -17.62 27.74
CA ARG A 218 -2.23 -18.52 28.42
C ARG A 218 -1.90 -18.03 29.83
N ARG A 219 -1.46 -16.78 29.96
CA ARG A 219 -1.12 -16.19 31.27
C ARG A 219 -2.30 -16.16 32.23
N ASN A 220 -3.47 -15.75 31.75
CA ASN A 220 -4.69 -15.72 32.54
C ASN A 220 -5.11 -17.11 33.00
N PHE A 221 -4.95 -18.13 32.15
CA PHE A 221 -5.25 -19.50 32.51
C PHE A 221 -4.36 -20.01 33.66
N TYR A 222 -3.04 -19.82 33.59
CA TYR A 222 -2.14 -20.21 34.69
C TYR A 222 -2.41 -19.43 35.99
N ASN A 223 -2.82 -18.17 35.90
CA ASN A 223 -3.23 -17.40 37.09
C ASN A 223 -4.55 -17.91 37.67
N ASN A 224 -5.53 -18.21 36.81
CA ASN A 224 -6.83 -18.74 37.22
C ASN A 224 -6.71 -20.13 37.85
N LEU A 225 -5.78 -20.97 37.41
CA LEU A 225 -5.49 -22.25 38.05
C LEU A 225 -5.06 -22.12 39.52
N LYS A 226 -4.49 -20.97 39.93
CA LYS A 226 -4.10 -20.70 41.32
C LYS A 226 -5.25 -20.18 42.19
N ILE A 227 -6.29 -19.61 41.57
CA ILE A 227 -7.34 -18.85 42.26
C ILE A 227 -8.69 -19.59 42.21
N MET A 228 -8.94 -20.35 41.14
CA MET A 228 -10.23 -20.95 40.81
C MET A 228 -10.09 -22.47 40.62
N ASN A 229 -11.21 -23.18 40.72
CA ASN A 229 -11.27 -24.61 40.39
C ASN A 229 -10.88 -24.87 38.92
N ASN A 230 -10.20 -25.99 38.69
CA ASN A 230 -9.67 -26.40 37.37
C ASN A 230 -10.76 -26.42 36.28
N GLN A 231 -11.97 -26.88 36.61
CA GLN A 231 -13.11 -26.89 35.68
C GLN A 231 -13.53 -25.48 35.21
N SER A 232 -13.58 -24.51 36.13
CA SER A 232 -13.94 -23.12 35.81
C SER A 232 -12.85 -22.43 34.97
N ALA A 233 -11.58 -22.71 35.28
CA ALA A 233 -10.43 -22.23 34.50
C ALA A 233 -10.46 -22.80 33.08
N THR A 234 -10.71 -24.10 32.93
CA THR A 234 -10.82 -24.79 31.63
C THR A 234 -11.99 -24.27 30.80
N ARG A 235 -13.15 -24.01 31.41
CA ARG A 235 -14.31 -23.43 30.71
C ARG A 235 -14.02 -22.02 30.19
N THR A 236 -13.34 -21.21 30.99
CA THR A 236 -12.91 -19.86 30.60
C THR A 236 -11.92 -19.90 29.44
N LEU A 237 -10.93 -20.79 29.53
CA LEU A 237 -9.95 -21.02 28.46
C LEU A 237 -10.64 -21.43 27.14
N LYS A 238 -11.60 -22.35 27.20
CA LYS A 238 -12.37 -22.80 26.03
C LYS A 238 -13.12 -21.66 25.36
N LEU A 239 -13.83 -20.83 26.15
CA LEU A 239 -14.60 -19.70 25.62
C LEU A 239 -13.70 -18.65 24.97
N GLN A 240 -12.56 -18.35 25.59
CA GLN A 240 -11.59 -17.40 25.03
C GLN A 240 -10.89 -17.96 23.77
N CYS A 241 -10.57 -19.25 23.75
CA CYS A 241 -10.00 -19.91 22.58
C CYS A 241 -10.97 -19.89 21.38
N LEU A 242 -12.25 -20.23 21.61
CA LEU A 242 -13.31 -20.17 20.61
C LEU A 242 -13.47 -18.74 20.05
N ARG A 243 -13.46 -17.74 20.95
CA ARG A 243 -13.50 -16.32 20.55
C ARG A 243 -12.31 -15.97 19.66
N GLY A 244 -11.10 -16.42 19.99
CA GLY A 244 -9.91 -16.20 19.16
C GLY A 244 -10.02 -16.84 17.76
N ILE A 245 -10.62 -18.04 17.65
CA ILE A 245 -10.85 -18.70 16.36
C ILE A 245 -11.86 -17.91 15.51
N LEU A 246 -12.94 -17.42 16.11
CA LEU A 246 -13.90 -16.56 15.41
C LEU A 246 -13.26 -15.24 14.94
N LEU A 247 -12.36 -14.66 15.73
CA LEU A 247 -11.60 -13.48 15.33
C LEU A 247 -10.64 -13.80 14.17
N HIS A 248 -9.95 -14.94 14.22
CA HIS A 248 -9.11 -15.41 13.12
C HIS A 248 -9.91 -15.55 11.82
N GLN A 249 -11.09 -16.20 11.87
CA GLN A 249 -11.97 -16.33 10.71
C GLN A 249 -12.38 -14.98 10.12
N LYS A 250 -12.68 -13.99 10.98
CA LYS A 250 -12.96 -12.62 10.52
C LYS A 250 -11.74 -11.96 9.87
N LEU A 251 -10.53 -12.17 10.41
CA LEU A 251 -9.31 -11.65 9.78
C LEU A 251 -9.08 -12.28 8.40
N MET A 252 -9.30 -13.59 8.25
CA MET A 252 -9.18 -14.26 6.95
C MET A 252 -10.11 -13.64 5.91
N PHE A 253 -11.37 -13.41 6.27
CA PHE A 253 -12.34 -12.72 5.40
C PHE A 253 -11.87 -11.31 5.01
N LEU A 254 -11.31 -10.55 5.95
CA LEU A 254 -10.76 -9.22 5.65
C LEU A 254 -9.55 -9.27 4.71
N VAL A 255 -8.69 -10.27 4.83
CA VAL A 255 -7.58 -10.45 3.88
C VAL A 255 -8.10 -10.77 2.48
N GLU A 256 -9.09 -11.65 2.36
CA GLU A 256 -9.72 -11.98 1.07
C GLU A 256 -10.34 -10.72 0.43
N GLU A 257 -10.98 -9.88 1.23
CA GLU A 257 -11.58 -8.62 0.76
C GLU A 257 -10.52 -7.59 0.34
N ILE A 258 -9.41 -7.47 1.08
CA ILE A 258 -8.23 -6.69 0.67
C ILE A 258 -7.69 -7.20 -0.67
N HIS A 259 -7.59 -8.52 -0.82
CA HIS A 259 -7.10 -9.12 -2.05
C HIS A 259 -8.05 -8.85 -3.23
N ARG A 260 -9.37 -8.92 -3.00
CA ARG A 260 -10.39 -8.63 -4.00
C ARG A 260 -10.33 -7.18 -4.49
N ILE A 261 -10.16 -6.22 -3.56
CA ILE A 261 -10.17 -4.78 -3.86
C ILE A 261 -8.82 -4.31 -4.42
N PHE A 262 -7.72 -4.66 -3.74
CA PHE A 262 -6.39 -4.14 -4.03
C PHE A 262 -5.50 -5.09 -4.82
N GLY A 263 -5.92 -6.34 -5.06
CA GLY A 263 -5.14 -7.35 -5.77
C GLY A 263 -4.64 -6.88 -7.13
N ILE A 264 -5.52 -6.26 -7.92
CA ILE A 264 -5.15 -5.71 -9.23
C ILE A 264 -4.15 -4.56 -9.09
N ILE A 265 -4.37 -3.64 -8.14
CA ILE A 265 -3.47 -2.50 -7.89
C ILE A 265 -2.07 -2.98 -7.50
N MET A 266 -1.97 -3.92 -6.57
CA MET A 266 -0.70 -4.53 -6.17
C MET A 266 -0.01 -5.26 -7.32
N SER A 267 -0.79 -5.89 -8.21
CA SER A 267 -0.24 -6.59 -9.38
C SER A 267 0.29 -5.62 -10.44
N LEU A 268 -0.45 -4.54 -10.70
CA LEU A 268 -0.01 -3.44 -11.56
C LEU A 268 1.27 -2.79 -11.02
N GLN A 269 1.40 -2.65 -9.69
CA GLN A 269 2.62 -2.15 -9.06
C GLN A 269 3.84 -3.04 -9.36
N VAL A 270 3.71 -4.35 -9.23
CA VAL A 270 4.81 -5.28 -9.53
C VAL A 270 5.21 -5.18 -11.00
N CYS A 271 4.22 -5.13 -11.91
CA CYS A 271 4.45 -4.96 -13.35
C CYS A 271 5.19 -3.64 -13.64
N GLU A 272 4.70 -2.53 -13.10
CA GLU A 272 5.33 -1.20 -13.25
C GLU A 272 6.77 -1.18 -12.75
N SER A 273 7.02 -1.69 -11.54
CA SER A 273 8.37 -1.73 -10.98
C SER A 273 9.31 -2.62 -11.79
N SER A 274 8.83 -3.77 -12.30
CA SER A 274 9.64 -4.64 -13.16
C SER A 274 9.97 -4.00 -14.51
N ALA A 275 9.01 -3.31 -15.14
CA ALA A 275 9.23 -2.61 -16.40
C ALA A 275 10.26 -1.49 -16.24
N VAL A 276 10.16 -0.72 -15.15
CA VAL A 276 11.13 0.34 -14.86
C VAL A 276 12.51 -0.20 -14.52
N ALA A 277 12.62 -1.34 -13.84
CA ALA A 277 13.90 -2.00 -13.58
C ALA A 277 14.63 -2.37 -14.89
N VAL A 278 13.91 -2.95 -15.86
CA VAL A 278 14.46 -3.27 -17.19
C VAL A 278 14.90 -2.00 -17.93
N LEU A 279 14.08 -0.94 -17.88
CA LEU A 279 14.42 0.35 -18.50
C LEU A 279 15.65 1.00 -17.86
N LEU A 280 15.83 0.87 -16.55
CA LEU A 280 17.03 1.32 -15.86
C LEU A 280 18.27 0.57 -16.37
N LEU A 281 18.21 -0.76 -16.41
CA LEU A 281 19.33 -1.59 -16.89
C LEU A 281 19.71 -1.21 -18.32
N LEU A 282 18.71 -1.01 -19.19
CA LEU A 282 18.93 -0.54 -20.55
C LEU A 282 19.58 0.84 -20.58
N ARG A 283 19.12 1.78 -19.74
CA ARG A 283 19.67 3.14 -19.67
C ARG A 283 21.11 3.16 -19.17
N LEU A 284 21.45 2.31 -18.20
CA LEU A 284 22.82 2.13 -17.71
C LEU A 284 23.72 1.51 -18.77
N ALA A 285 23.22 0.52 -19.51
CA ALA A 285 23.98 -0.13 -20.59
C ALA A 285 24.26 0.80 -21.78
N LEU A 286 23.32 1.70 -22.11
CA LEU A 286 23.41 2.59 -23.26
C LEU A 286 24.14 3.92 -22.98
N SER A 287 24.47 4.24 -21.74
CA SER A 287 25.03 5.54 -21.36
C SER A 287 26.46 5.43 -20.81
N PRO A 288 27.51 5.44 -21.66
CA PRO A 288 28.91 5.29 -21.23
C PRO A 288 29.41 6.42 -20.31
N HIS A 289 28.81 7.62 -20.37
CA HIS A 289 29.12 8.74 -19.49
C HIS A 289 27.83 9.42 -19.01
N MET A 290 27.29 9.01 -17.86
CA MET A 290 26.19 9.73 -17.23
C MET A 290 26.69 10.98 -16.50
N ASN A 291 26.19 12.15 -16.89
CA ASN A 291 26.33 13.36 -16.07
C ASN A 291 25.80 13.08 -14.64
N LEU A 292 26.49 13.59 -13.61
CA LEU A 292 26.16 13.33 -12.20
C LEU A 292 24.69 13.67 -11.87
N THR A 293 24.15 14.75 -12.44
CA THR A 293 22.75 15.17 -12.25
C THR A 293 21.75 14.22 -12.93
N ASN A 294 22.06 13.70 -14.12
CA ASN A 294 21.23 12.70 -14.82
C ASN A 294 21.23 11.36 -14.07
N ALA A 295 22.40 10.96 -13.53
CA ALA A 295 22.51 9.78 -12.68
C ALA A 295 21.67 9.95 -11.41
N PHE A 296 21.78 11.09 -10.74
CA PHE A 296 21.02 11.38 -9.52
C PHE A 296 19.50 11.36 -9.74
N MET A 297 19.00 12.01 -10.80
CA MET A 297 17.59 11.97 -11.19
C MET A 297 17.12 10.52 -11.42
N THR A 298 17.90 9.74 -12.18
CA THR A 298 17.53 8.36 -12.53
C THR A 298 17.51 7.47 -11.28
N TYR A 299 18.54 7.55 -10.42
CA TYR A 299 18.62 6.74 -9.22
C TYR A 299 17.56 7.10 -8.18
N THR A 300 17.22 8.39 -8.02
CA THR A 300 16.17 8.80 -7.08
C THR A 300 14.79 8.36 -7.55
N PHE A 301 14.50 8.46 -8.86
CA PHE A 301 13.26 7.95 -9.44
C PHE A 301 13.11 6.45 -9.26
N VAL A 302 14.12 5.68 -9.67
CA VAL A 302 14.07 4.22 -9.55
C VAL A 302 14.06 3.78 -8.09
N GLY A 303 14.86 4.44 -7.24
CA GLY A 303 14.85 4.21 -5.80
C GLY A 303 13.47 4.41 -5.18
N SER A 304 12.71 5.42 -5.61
CA SER A 304 11.33 5.64 -5.12
C SER A 304 10.38 4.51 -5.51
N LEU A 305 10.51 3.97 -6.73
CA LEU A 305 9.68 2.87 -7.23
C LEU A 305 10.02 1.53 -6.57
N PHE A 306 11.32 1.22 -6.41
CA PHE A 306 11.74 0.03 -5.66
C PHE A 306 11.36 0.12 -4.19
N PHE A 307 11.41 1.30 -3.59
CA PHE A 307 10.93 1.51 -2.23
C PHE A 307 9.42 1.24 -2.13
N LEU A 308 8.64 1.70 -3.11
CA LEU A 308 7.21 1.41 -3.18
C LEU A 308 6.92 -0.10 -3.37
N LEU A 309 7.69 -0.78 -4.20
CA LEU A 309 7.63 -2.22 -4.38
C LEU A 309 7.94 -2.96 -3.06
N ALA A 310 9.00 -2.55 -2.38
CA ALA A 310 9.41 -3.09 -1.09
C ALA A 310 8.30 -2.93 -0.04
N LEU A 311 7.68 -1.75 0.05
CA LEU A 311 6.56 -1.51 0.96
C LEU A 311 5.38 -2.44 0.68
N ASN A 312 5.05 -2.74 -0.57
CA ASN A 312 3.97 -3.66 -0.89
C ASN A 312 4.35 -5.11 -0.55
N LEU A 313 5.48 -5.61 -1.06
CA LEU A 313 5.89 -7.01 -0.92
C LEU A 313 6.31 -7.39 0.51
N TRP A 314 7.01 -6.50 1.22
CA TRP A 314 7.39 -6.76 2.61
C TRP A 314 6.18 -6.75 3.53
N ASN A 315 5.22 -5.84 3.35
CA ASN A 315 4.04 -5.84 4.20
C ASN A 315 3.10 -7.02 3.87
N ALA A 316 2.99 -7.44 2.61
CA ALA A 316 2.28 -8.68 2.26
C ALA A 316 2.95 -9.91 2.89
N GLY A 317 4.28 -10.02 2.80
CA GLY A 317 5.05 -11.09 3.42
C GLY A 317 4.96 -11.10 4.94
N GLU A 318 4.92 -9.92 5.58
CA GLU A 318 4.72 -9.79 7.03
C GLU A 318 3.38 -10.41 7.46
N ILE A 319 2.29 -10.20 6.69
CA ILE A 319 1.00 -10.82 7.02
C ILE A 319 1.12 -12.34 7.00
N THR A 320 1.72 -12.92 5.95
CA THR A 320 1.94 -14.37 5.85
C THR A 320 2.76 -14.89 7.03
N TYR A 321 3.82 -14.17 7.40
CA TYR A 321 4.66 -14.52 8.55
C TYR A 321 3.87 -14.48 9.87
N GLN A 322 3.15 -13.38 10.14
CA GLN A 322 2.37 -13.23 11.36
C GLN A 322 1.21 -14.23 11.45
N ALA A 323 0.57 -14.55 10.32
CA ALA A 323 -0.45 -15.60 10.24
C ALA A 323 0.14 -16.97 10.62
N SER A 324 1.36 -17.29 10.17
CA SER A 324 2.01 -18.57 10.53
C SER A 324 2.32 -18.69 12.03
N LEU A 325 2.66 -17.57 12.70
CA LEU A 325 2.94 -17.54 14.14
C LEU A 325 1.68 -17.78 14.99
N LEU A 326 0.51 -17.48 14.45
CA LEU A 326 -0.76 -17.66 15.16
C LEU A 326 -0.99 -19.12 15.57
N SER A 327 -0.65 -20.08 14.70
CA SER A 327 -0.76 -21.51 15.04
C SER A 327 0.06 -21.87 16.29
N ASN A 328 1.26 -21.29 16.44
CA ASN A 328 2.09 -21.53 17.61
C ASN A 328 1.48 -20.88 18.85
N ALA A 329 1.00 -19.64 18.73
CA ALA A 329 0.33 -18.94 19.83
C ALA A 329 -0.92 -19.71 20.32
N MET A 330 -1.71 -20.26 19.39
CA MET A 330 -2.86 -21.11 19.69
C MET A 330 -2.44 -22.40 20.39
N PHE A 331 -1.41 -23.08 19.89
CA PHE A 331 -0.91 -24.32 20.47
C PHE A 331 -0.41 -24.12 21.91
N TYR A 332 0.21 -22.98 22.22
CA TYR A 332 0.72 -22.69 23.57
C TYR A 332 -0.34 -22.13 24.53
N CYS A 333 -1.63 -22.09 24.19
CA CYS A 333 -2.65 -21.45 25.03
C CYS A 333 -2.88 -22.09 26.42
N GLY A 334 -2.26 -23.24 26.71
CA GLY A 334 -2.33 -23.92 28.02
C GLY A 334 -3.24 -25.15 28.06
N TRP A 335 -3.77 -25.59 26.92
CA TRP A 335 -4.71 -26.72 26.81
C TRP A 335 -4.18 -28.04 27.37
N HIS A 336 -2.85 -28.24 27.39
CA HIS A 336 -2.20 -29.48 27.85
C HIS A 336 -2.34 -29.71 29.37
N VAL A 337 -2.62 -28.64 30.14
CA VAL A 337 -2.78 -28.70 31.61
C VAL A 337 -4.23 -29.01 32.00
N CYS A 338 -5.17 -28.95 31.06
CA CYS A 338 -6.58 -29.26 31.34
C CYS A 338 -6.77 -30.75 31.66
N GLU A 339 -7.42 -31.03 32.79
CA GLU A 339 -7.82 -32.39 33.19
C GLU A 339 -8.86 -32.95 32.22
N MET A 340 -8.74 -34.25 31.90
CA MET A 340 -9.71 -34.94 31.05
C MET A 340 -10.96 -35.26 31.85
N VAL A 341 -12.04 -34.53 31.56
CA VAL A 341 -13.38 -34.87 32.05
C VAL A 341 -14.17 -35.41 30.85
N GLU A 342 -13.94 -36.68 30.54
CA GLU A 342 -14.54 -37.50 29.47
C GLU A 342 -14.36 -36.99 28.01
N PRO A 343 -14.13 -37.89 27.03
CA PRO A 343 -13.90 -37.53 25.65
C PRO A 343 -15.21 -37.13 24.96
N THR A 344 -15.68 -35.92 25.22
CA THR A 344 -16.79 -35.32 24.48
C THR A 344 -16.26 -34.54 23.27
N HIS A 345 -17.05 -34.44 22.18
CA HIS A 345 -16.76 -33.59 21.01
C HIS A 345 -16.50 -32.10 21.35
N ASN A 346 -16.73 -31.73 22.60
CA ASN A 346 -16.56 -30.40 23.17
C ASN A 346 -15.21 -30.22 23.89
N ASP A 347 -14.28 -31.16 23.77
CA ASP A 347 -12.95 -31.02 24.36
C ASP A 347 -12.17 -29.86 23.72
N ILE A 348 -11.48 -29.10 24.57
CA ILE A 348 -10.64 -27.99 24.16
C ILE A 348 -9.49 -28.44 23.25
N ARG A 349 -9.02 -29.68 23.42
CA ARG A 349 -7.96 -30.26 22.58
C ARG A 349 -8.37 -30.31 21.13
N CYS A 350 -9.60 -30.76 20.85
CA CYS A 350 -10.13 -30.81 19.48
C CYS A 350 -10.23 -29.40 18.88
N ILE A 351 -10.74 -28.44 19.67
CA ILE A 351 -10.87 -27.04 19.23
C ILE A 351 -9.51 -26.42 18.90
N VAL A 352 -8.51 -26.61 19.77
CA VAL A 352 -7.16 -26.10 19.55
C VAL A 352 -6.52 -26.79 18.34
N LEU A 353 -6.64 -28.11 18.21
CA LEU A 353 -6.09 -28.85 17.07
C LEU A 353 -6.69 -28.37 15.74
N VAL A 354 -8.02 -28.25 15.66
CA VAL A 354 -8.70 -27.74 14.46
C VAL A 354 -8.30 -26.29 14.20
N GLY A 355 -8.23 -25.47 15.24
CA GLY A 355 -7.79 -24.07 15.14
C GLY A 355 -6.36 -23.94 14.59
N CYS A 356 -5.41 -24.72 15.12
CA CYS A 356 -4.04 -24.77 14.63
C CYS A 356 -3.98 -25.26 13.18
N ALA A 357 -4.71 -26.32 12.83
CA ALA A 357 -4.75 -26.85 11.47
C ALA A 357 -5.26 -25.82 10.45
N GLN A 358 -6.21 -24.96 10.84
CA GLN A 358 -6.66 -23.86 9.98
C GLN A 358 -5.65 -22.70 9.94
N ALA A 359 -5.02 -22.35 11.06
CA ALA A 359 -4.00 -21.29 11.13
C ALA A 359 -2.70 -21.65 10.41
N GLN A 360 -2.40 -22.95 10.24
CA GLN A 360 -1.25 -23.44 9.46
C GLN A 360 -1.45 -23.33 7.96
N LYS A 361 -2.68 -23.13 7.47
CA LYS A 361 -2.91 -22.91 6.05
C LYS A 361 -2.22 -21.61 5.64
N PRO A 362 -1.28 -21.64 4.70
CA PRO A 362 -0.49 -20.47 4.37
C PRO A 362 -1.41 -19.42 3.75
N LEU A 363 -1.48 -18.26 4.39
CA LEU A 363 -2.16 -17.10 3.85
C LEU A 363 -1.20 -16.38 2.91
N ILE A 364 -1.39 -16.60 1.60
CA ILE A 364 -0.55 -16.01 0.56
C ILE A 364 -1.42 -15.14 -0.34
N LEU A 365 -1.08 -13.86 -0.41
CA LEU A 365 -1.67 -12.93 -1.38
C LEU A 365 -0.99 -13.14 -2.74
N LYS A 366 -1.75 -13.24 -3.83
CA LYS A 366 -1.20 -13.55 -5.16
C LYS A 366 -1.45 -12.44 -6.18
N ALA A 367 -0.41 -11.84 -6.74
CA ALA A 367 -0.53 -10.96 -7.88
C ALA A 367 -1.07 -11.71 -9.11
N PHE A 368 -2.12 -11.17 -9.74
CA PHE A 368 -2.88 -11.79 -10.84
C PHE A 368 -3.31 -13.25 -10.59
N GLY A 369 -3.34 -13.70 -9.32
CA GLY A 369 -3.59 -15.11 -8.98
C GLY A 369 -2.42 -16.07 -9.27
N ILE A 370 -1.29 -15.57 -9.78
CA ILE A 370 -0.15 -16.37 -10.26
C ILE A 370 1.08 -16.19 -9.37
N GLN A 371 1.47 -14.96 -9.07
CA GLN A 371 2.74 -14.65 -8.40
C GLN A 371 2.53 -14.32 -6.93
N ASP A 372 3.23 -15.01 -6.04
CA ASP A 372 3.09 -14.79 -4.60
C ASP A 372 3.66 -13.42 -4.20
N LEU A 373 2.87 -12.59 -3.52
CA LEU A 373 3.31 -11.32 -2.95
C LEU A 373 4.05 -11.60 -1.63
N SER A 374 5.36 -11.82 -1.74
CA SER A 374 6.20 -12.24 -0.62
C SER A 374 7.58 -11.58 -0.62
N TYR A 375 8.31 -11.72 0.49
CA TYR A 375 9.72 -11.35 0.57
C TYR A 375 10.58 -12.04 -0.49
N SER A 376 10.29 -13.30 -0.83
CA SER A 376 11.02 -14.04 -1.86
C SER A 376 10.88 -13.39 -3.23
N THR A 377 9.67 -12.90 -3.53
CA THR A 377 9.40 -12.18 -4.79
C THR A 377 10.18 -10.88 -4.86
N PHE A 378 10.29 -10.15 -3.74
CA PHE A 378 11.10 -8.93 -3.71
C PHE A 378 12.59 -9.20 -3.94
N VAL A 379 13.13 -10.30 -3.39
CA VAL A 379 14.54 -10.68 -3.61
C VAL A 379 14.79 -11.18 -5.03
N SER A 380 13.76 -11.70 -5.69
CA SER A 380 13.86 -12.21 -7.07
C SER A 380 13.84 -11.10 -8.13
N VAL A 381 13.22 -9.97 -7.82
CA VAL A 381 13.19 -8.74 -8.64
C VAL A 381 14.43 -7.91 -8.32
#